data_AF-A0A1J4RPC9-F1
#
_entry.id   AF-A0A1J4RPC9-F1
#
_cell.length_a   1.000
_cell.length_b   1.000
_cell.length_c   1.000
_cell.angle_alpha   90.00
_cell.angle_beta   90.00
_cell.angle_gamma   90.00
#
_symmetry.space_group_name_H-M   'P 1'
#
loop_
_entity.id
_entity.type
_entity.pdbx_description
1 polymer ?
#
loop_
_entity_poly.entity_id
_entity_poly.type
_entity_poly.pdbx_seq_one_letter_code
_entity_poly.pdbx_strand_id
1 'polypeptide(L)'
;MTEGKAGQEVVLIEDNTETTVVRSGIRVIFNANGIIDIYGRILVNLYAPANDMEDGTIFAGISPDTNKPMYVRPTDEPLVMKWNQAMIYAARLEGYGRPAGTYRVPTDGELNVLFQNRARIGGFNETGSSPFGLYWSSTHDDNHYASDQRFSDGDRDWSRMGDYASVRLVRS
;
A
#
# COMPACT_ATOMS: atom_id res chain seq x y z
N MET A 1 26.23 -18.57 16.92
CA MET A 1 25.08 -17.77 16.46
C MET A 1 25.57 -16.90 15.32
N THR A 2 25.12 -17.18 14.10
CA THR A 2 25.62 -16.55 12.87
C THR A 2 24.77 -15.32 12.56
N GLU A 3 25.35 -14.14 12.65
CA GLU A 3 24.75 -12.90 12.14
C GLU A 3 24.61 -13.00 10.61
N GLY A 4 23.40 -12.77 10.12
CA GLY A 4 23.11 -12.71 8.69
C GLY A 4 23.84 -11.53 8.06
N LYS A 5 24.62 -11.80 7.01
CA LYS A 5 25.33 -10.78 6.23
C LYS A 5 24.32 -9.75 5.71
N ALA A 6 24.49 -8.49 6.13
CA ALA A 6 23.81 -7.35 5.53
C ALA A 6 24.05 -7.34 4.01
N GLY A 7 23.00 -7.08 3.22
CA GLY A 7 23.13 -6.95 1.78
C GLY A 7 24.07 -5.80 1.41
N GLN A 8 24.99 -6.04 0.47
CA GLN A 8 25.83 -4.98 -0.09
C GLN A 8 25.00 -4.13 -1.06
N GLU A 9 24.82 -2.85 -0.72
CA GLU A 9 24.23 -1.84 -1.60
C GLU A 9 25.29 -1.35 -2.61
N VAL A 10 24.88 -1.17 -3.86
CA VAL A 10 25.72 -0.66 -4.95
C VAL A 10 25.07 0.63 -5.46
N VAL A 11 25.73 1.76 -5.22
CA VAL A 11 25.27 3.09 -5.66
C VAL A 11 26.00 3.46 -6.95
N LEU A 12 25.24 3.82 -7.99
CA LEU A 12 25.75 4.30 -9.27
C LEU A 12 25.43 5.79 -9.38
N ILE A 13 26.46 6.65 -9.46
CA ILE A 13 26.34 8.11 -9.28
C ILE A 13 26.51 8.88 -10.60
N GLU A 14 26.92 8.22 -11.69
CA GLU A 14 27.15 8.89 -12.98
C GLU A 14 25.89 8.85 -13.86
N ASP A 15 25.26 10.01 -13.99
CA ASP A 15 24.10 10.21 -14.87
C ASP A 15 24.55 10.21 -16.35
N ASN A 16 23.96 9.30 -17.13
CA ASN A 16 24.10 9.14 -18.60
C ASN A 16 25.18 8.18 -19.13
N THR A 17 25.82 7.36 -18.30
CA THR A 17 26.66 6.26 -18.79
C THR A 17 25.96 4.91 -18.65
N GLU A 18 25.96 4.11 -19.72
CA GLU A 18 25.51 2.73 -19.63
C GLU A 18 26.34 1.98 -18.58
N THR A 19 25.66 1.43 -17.57
CA THR A 19 26.33 0.70 -16.49
C THR A 19 25.82 -0.73 -16.43
N THR A 20 26.73 -1.70 -16.46
CA THR A 20 26.41 -3.12 -16.31
C THR A 20 26.82 -3.62 -14.92
N VAL A 21 25.87 -4.17 -14.16
CA VAL A 21 26.13 -4.91 -12.92
C VAL A 21 25.98 -6.41 -13.19
N VAL A 22 27.02 -7.19 -12.89
CA VAL A 22 27.00 -8.66 -13.05
C VAL A 22 27.16 -9.32 -11.69
N ARG A 23 26.20 -10.17 -11.30
CA ARG A 23 26.27 -10.95 -10.05
C ARG A 23 25.63 -12.32 -10.25
N SER A 24 26.39 -13.38 -9.93
CA SER A 24 25.88 -14.76 -9.93
C SER A 24 25.14 -15.19 -11.21
N GLY A 25 25.59 -14.70 -12.37
CA GLY A 25 24.97 -15.02 -13.67
C GLY A 25 23.71 -14.19 -14.01
N ILE A 26 23.34 -13.20 -13.19
CA ILE A 26 22.41 -12.14 -13.55
C ILE A 26 23.22 -10.95 -14.06
N ARG A 27 22.78 -10.38 -15.19
CA ARG A 27 23.29 -9.14 -15.77
C ARG A 27 22.18 -8.10 -15.74
N VAL A 28 22.42 -6.97 -15.08
CA VAL A 28 21.53 -5.81 -15.05
C VAL A 28 22.22 -4.68 -15.81
N ILE A 29 21.56 -4.10 -16.81
CA ILE A 29 22.07 -2.98 -17.61
C ILE A 29 21.21 -1.76 -17.31
N PHE A 30 21.85 -0.71 -16.80
CA PHE A 30 21.27 0.62 -16.66
C PHE A 30 21.61 1.40 -17.93
N ASN A 31 20.69 1.49 -18.87
CA ASN A 31 20.93 2.14 -20.15
C ASN A 31 20.97 3.67 -20.00
N ALA A 32 21.72 4.34 -20.87
CA ALA A 32 21.78 5.81 -20.90
C ALA A 32 20.43 6.49 -21.19
N ASN A 33 19.45 5.76 -21.74
CA ASN A 33 18.08 6.22 -21.99
C ASN A 33 17.12 5.98 -20.81
N GLY A 34 17.60 5.46 -19.68
CA GLY A 34 16.80 5.18 -18.48
C GLY A 34 16.08 3.82 -18.46
N ILE A 35 16.22 3.00 -19.51
CA ILE A 35 15.70 1.62 -19.52
C ILE A 35 16.61 0.72 -18.67
N ILE A 36 16.01 -0.25 -17.96
CA ILE A 36 16.76 -1.31 -17.26
C ILE A 36 16.52 -2.64 -17.98
N ASP A 37 17.59 -3.23 -18.53
CA ASP A 37 17.55 -4.58 -19.11
C ASP A 37 18.12 -5.60 -18.13
N ILE A 38 17.41 -6.70 -17.92
CA ILE A 38 17.82 -7.76 -16.99
C ILE A 38 17.89 -9.09 -17.73
N TYR A 39 19.06 -9.72 -17.71
CA TYR A 39 19.30 -11.04 -18.28
C TYR A 39 19.68 -12.01 -17.16
N GLY A 40 19.02 -13.15 -17.09
CA GLY A 40 19.30 -14.15 -16.07
C GLY A 40 18.80 -15.53 -16.47
N ARG A 41 19.41 -16.56 -15.88
CA ARG A 41 18.94 -17.96 -15.98
C ARG A 41 18.03 -18.35 -14.81
N ILE A 42 17.72 -17.41 -13.93
CA ILE A 42 16.86 -17.57 -12.76
C ILE A 42 15.76 -16.51 -12.79
N LEU A 43 14.66 -16.79 -12.10
CA LEU A 43 13.56 -15.84 -11.91
C LEU A 43 14.05 -14.58 -11.22
N VAL A 44 13.69 -13.43 -11.78
CA VAL A 44 13.93 -12.10 -11.20
C VAL A 44 12.61 -11.57 -10.68
N ASN A 45 12.53 -11.30 -9.39
CA ASN A 45 11.38 -10.62 -8.81
C ASN A 45 11.64 -9.11 -8.89
N LEU A 46 10.92 -8.43 -9.78
CA LEU A 46 10.83 -6.98 -9.73
C LEU A 46 9.84 -6.61 -8.62
N TYR A 47 10.34 -5.91 -7.63
CA TYR A 47 9.49 -5.22 -6.68
C TYR A 47 9.30 -3.80 -7.20
N ALA A 48 8.09 -3.27 -7.06
CA ALA A 48 7.89 -1.83 -7.21
C ALA A 48 8.90 -1.09 -6.31
N PRO A 49 9.28 0.17 -6.64
CA PRO A 49 10.24 0.93 -5.82
C PRO A 49 9.85 0.85 -4.34
N ALA A 50 10.77 1.08 -3.40
CA ALA A 50 10.34 1.48 -2.07
C ALA A 50 9.50 2.75 -2.27
N ASN A 51 8.17 2.58 -2.36
CA ASN A 51 7.28 3.44 -3.15
C ASN A 51 6.89 4.67 -2.35
N ASP A 52 7.83 5.42 -1.82
CA ASP A 52 7.50 6.67 -1.16
C ASP A 52 7.32 7.70 -2.29
N MET A 53 6.08 7.96 -2.69
CA MET A 53 5.79 9.22 -3.38
C MET A 53 6.35 10.36 -2.52
N GLU A 54 6.73 11.49 -3.10
CA GLU A 54 7.27 12.64 -2.33
C GLU A 54 6.33 13.07 -1.17
N ASP A 55 5.04 12.75 -1.28
CA ASP A 55 4.03 12.94 -0.23
C ASP A 55 3.97 11.81 0.83
N GLY A 56 4.93 10.89 0.84
CA GLY A 56 5.03 9.77 1.79
C GLY A 56 3.96 8.68 1.62
N THR A 57 3.16 8.71 0.55
CA THR A 57 2.19 7.62 0.27
C THR A 57 2.86 6.46 -0.46
N ILE A 58 2.43 5.24 -0.15
CA ILE A 58 2.98 3.99 -0.67
C ILE A 58 2.13 3.50 -1.84
N PHE A 59 2.73 3.14 -2.98
CA PHE A 59 1.97 2.48 -4.05
C PHE A 59 1.38 1.17 -3.55
N ALA A 60 0.06 1.03 -3.65
CA ALA A 60 -0.69 -0.09 -3.11
C ALA A 60 -1.14 -1.09 -4.16
N GLY A 61 -1.13 -0.72 -5.44
CA GLY A 61 -1.52 -1.57 -6.56
C GLY A 61 -2.37 -0.82 -7.57
N ILE A 62 -3.00 -1.56 -8.49
CA ILE A 62 -4.01 -1.02 -9.39
C ILE A 62 -5.38 -1.21 -8.74
N SER A 63 -6.15 -0.13 -8.63
CA SER A 63 -7.52 -0.16 -8.13
C SER A 63 -8.40 -0.97 -9.08
N PRO A 64 -9.10 -2.01 -8.61
CA PRO A 64 -9.99 -2.80 -9.46
C PRO A 64 -11.21 -2.00 -9.94
N ASP A 65 -11.60 -0.95 -9.22
CA ASP A 65 -12.79 -0.17 -9.54
C ASP A 65 -12.52 0.97 -10.52
N THR A 66 -11.32 1.55 -10.48
CA THR A 66 -10.95 2.69 -11.34
C THR A 66 -9.94 2.34 -12.41
N ASN A 67 -9.29 1.17 -12.30
CA ASN A 67 -8.17 0.72 -13.14
C ASN A 67 -6.98 1.70 -13.15
N LYS A 68 -6.84 2.51 -12.09
CA LYS A 68 -5.74 3.47 -11.90
C LYS A 68 -4.79 2.99 -10.81
N PRO A 69 -3.51 3.42 -10.83
CA PRO A 69 -2.65 3.33 -9.67
C PRO A 69 -3.35 3.86 -8.42
N MET A 70 -3.28 3.12 -7.33
CA MET A 70 -3.71 3.61 -6.02
C MET A 70 -2.53 3.63 -5.05
N TYR A 71 -2.53 4.66 -4.20
CA TYR A 71 -1.51 4.89 -3.19
C TYR A 71 -2.17 4.94 -1.84
N VAL A 72 -1.53 4.39 -0.83
CA VAL A 72 -2.03 4.25 0.52
C VAL A 72 -1.17 5.06 1.48
N ARG A 73 -1.77 5.57 2.54
CA ARG A 73 -1.01 6.18 3.65
C ARG A 73 0.02 5.18 4.24
N PRO A 74 1.14 5.64 4.81
CA PRO A 74 2.19 4.76 5.34
C PRO A 74 1.86 4.20 6.73
N THR A 75 0.91 4.80 7.44
CA THR A 75 0.41 4.34 8.74
C THR A 75 -1.11 4.45 8.77
N ASP A 76 -1.72 3.67 9.66
CA ASP A 76 -3.15 3.79 9.95
C ASP A 76 -3.45 5.18 10.48
N GLU A 77 -4.66 5.65 10.25
CA GLU A 77 -5.11 6.85 10.93
C GLU A 77 -5.08 6.59 12.44
N PRO A 78 -4.62 7.56 13.27
CA PRO A 78 -4.29 7.34 14.68
C PRO A 78 -5.50 6.96 15.57
N LEU A 79 -6.70 6.81 14.99
CA LEU A 79 -7.95 6.56 15.66
C LEU A 79 -8.75 5.48 14.92
N VAL A 80 -9.21 4.45 15.65
CA VAL A 80 -10.37 3.66 15.22
C VAL A 80 -11.61 4.54 15.27
N MET A 81 -12.47 4.47 14.26
CA MET A 81 -13.62 5.37 14.14
C MET A 81 -14.84 4.68 13.55
N LYS A 82 -16.01 5.29 13.75
CA LYS A 82 -17.26 4.83 13.13
C LYS A 82 -17.23 5.10 11.64
N TRP A 83 -17.96 4.32 10.85
CA TRP A 83 -17.93 4.42 9.40
C TRP A 83 -18.20 5.84 8.87
N ASN A 84 -19.25 6.50 9.36
CA ASN A 84 -19.57 7.88 8.97
C ASN A 84 -18.44 8.87 9.35
N GLN A 85 -17.76 8.62 10.48
CA GLN A 85 -16.63 9.45 10.89
C GLN A 85 -15.43 9.23 9.97
N ALA A 86 -15.18 7.99 9.53
CA ALA A 86 -14.14 7.66 8.55
C ALA A 86 -14.35 8.40 7.23
N MET A 87 -15.57 8.37 6.69
CA MET A 87 -15.89 9.04 5.43
C MET A 87 -15.70 10.56 5.54
N ILE A 88 -16.19 11.17 6.63
CA ILE A 88 -16.04 12.62 6.87
C ILE A 88 -14.57 13.00 7.08
N TYR A 89 -13.84 12.21 7.87
CA TYR A 89 -12.43 12.44 8.14
C TYR A 89 -11.62 12.42 6.85
N ALA A 90 -11.80 11.37 6.03
CA ALA A 90 -11.10 11.23 4.76
C ALA A 90 -11.36 12.41 3.82
N ALA A 91 -12.63 12.81 3.67
CA ALA A 91 -13.02 13.91 2.80
C ALA A 91 -12.43 15.27 3.22
N ARG A 92 -12.18 15.46 4.53
CA ARG A 92 -11.67 16.72 5.09
C ARG A 92 -10.17 16.73 5.33
N LEU A 93 -9.51 15.58 5.19
CA LEU A 93 -8.10 15.46 5.50
C LEU A 93 -7.26 16.28 4.52
N GLU A 94 -6.68 17.36 5.03
CA GLU A 94 -5.56 18.09 4.44
C GLU A 94 -4.28 17.62 5.11
N GLY A 95 -3.24 17.32 4.32
CA GLY A 95 -1.99 16.84 4.88
C GLY A 95 -1.07 16.28 3.81
N TYR A 96 0.21 16.14 4.16
CA TYR A 96 1.23 15.57 3.28
C TYR A 96 1.34 16.32 1.93
N GLY A 97 1.15 17.64 1.96
CA GLY A 97 1.18 18.48 0.77
C GLY A 97 -0.01 18.29 -0.18
N ARG A 98 -1.12 17.71 0.29
CA ARG A 98 -2.34 17.47 -0.50
C ARG A 98 -3.57 18.19 0.08
N PRO A 99 -4.46 18.71 -0.79
CA PRO A 99 -5.69 19.37 -0.38
C PRO A 99 -6.77 18.37 0.06
N ALA A 100 -7.80 18.89 0.74
CA ALA A 100 -8.98 18.14 1.14
C ALA A 100 -9.64 17.44 -0.06
N GLY A 101 -10.22 16.26 0.17
CA GLY A 101 -10.83 15.44 -0.87
C GLY A 101 -9.84 14.61 -1.71
N THR A 102 -8.53 14.74 -1.48
CA THR A 102 -7.53 13.86 -2.13
C THR A 102 -7.62 12.43 -1.60
N TYR A 103 -7.77 12.28 -0.28
CA TYR A 103 -7.81 11.00 0.38
C TYR A 103 -9.25 10.50 0.54
N ARG A 104 -9.41 9.18 0.50
CA ARG A 104 -10.70 8.51 0.67
C ARG A 104 -10.53 7.17 1.36
N VAL A 105 -11.62 6.69 1.98
CA VAL A 105 -11.71 5.30 2.44
C VAL A 105 -11.72 4.41 1.18
N PRO A 106 -10.96 3.29 1.14
CA PRO A 106 -10.94 2.40 -0.01
C PRO A 106 -12.32 1.80 -0.26
N THR A 107 -12.60 1.39 -1.48
CA THR A 107 -13.74 0.49 -1.78
C THR A 107 -13.47 -0.93 -1.28
N ASP A 108 -14.44 -1.84 -1.35
CA ASP A 108 -14.21 -3.25 -0.97
C ASP A 108 -13.14 -3.92 -1.85
N GLY A 109 -13.17 -3.65 -3.16
CA GLY A 109 -12.19 -4.16 -4.10
C GLY A 109 -10.76 -3.66 -3.80
N GLU A 110 -10.62 -2.36 -3.53
CA GLU A 110 -9.33 -1.75 -3.19
C GLU A 110 -8.81 -2.19 -1.84
N LEU A 111 -9.70 -2.32 -0.85
CA LEU A 111 -9.34 -2.81 0.49
C LEU A 111 -8.74 -4.21 0.41
N ASN A 112 -9.30 -5.08 -0.44
CA ASN A 112 -8.72 -6.38 -0.70
C ASN A 112 -7.35 -6.30 -1.36
N VAL A 113 -7.12 -5.36 -2.28
CA VAL A 113 -5.77 -5.18 -2.83
C VAL A 113 -4.78 -4.71 -1.75
N LEU A 114 -5.21 -3.85 -0.81
CA LEU A 114 -4.38 -3.51 0.36
C LEU A 114 -4.04 -4.76 1.17
N PHE A 115 -5.02 -5.63 1.44
CA PHE A 115 -4.80 -6.89 2.16
C PHE A 115 -3.81 -7.82 1.45
N GLN A 116 -3.95 -8.02 0.14
CA GLN A 116 -3.05 -8.88 -0.65
C GLN A 116 -1.62 -8.33 -0.66
N ASN A 117 -1.47 -7.01 -0.61
CA ASN A 117 -0.19 -6.32 -0.62
C ASN A 117 0.30 -5.89 0.77
N ARG A 118 -0.38 -6.29 1.85
CA ARG A 118 -0.16 -5.73 3.20
C ARG A 118 1.26 -5.94 3.72
N ALA A 119 1.87 -7.09 3.43
CA ALA A 119 3.24 -7.39 3.84
C ALA A 119 4.26 -6.45 3.17
N ARG A 120 3.99 -6.01 1.93
CA ARG A 120 4.82 -5.07 1.19
C ARG A 120 4.57 -3.62 1.62
N ILE A 121 3.32 -3.28 1.92
CA ILE A 121 2.92 -1.92 2.32
C ILE A 121 3.31 -1.64 3.78
N GLY A 122 3.13 -2.61 4.67
CA GLY A 122 3.45 -2.53 6.09
C GLY A 122 2.53 -1.60 6.91
N GLY A 123 2.70 -1.66 8.23
CA GLY A 123 2.02 -0.77 9.17
C GLY A 123 0.54 -1.05 9.37
N PHE A 124 0.05 -2.24 9.00
CA PHE A 124 -1.29 -2.70 9.32
C PHE A 124 -1.30 -3.46 10.65
N ASN A 125 -2.46 -3.46 11.32
CA ASN A 125 -2.73 -4.29 12.47
C ASN A 125 -3.18 -5.69 12.02
N GLU A 126 -2.25 -6.66 12.09
CA GLU A 126 -2.48 -8.06 11.70
C GLU A 126 -2.75 -8.99 12.89
N THR A 127 -2.91 -8.46 14.11
CA THR A 127 -2.97 -9.26 15.34
C THR A 127 -4.26 -9.11 16.14
N GLY A 128 -5.13 -8.17 15.75
CA GLY A 128 -6.38 -7.87 16.45
C GLY A 128 -7.63 -8.49 15.81
N SER A 129 -8.71 -8.51 16.59
CA SER A 129 -10.10 -8.67 16.13
C SER A 129 -10.90 -7.39 16.43
N SER A 130 -12.08 -7.24 15.82
CA SER A 130 -12.99 -6.10 15.99
C SER A 130 -12.95 -5.51 17.42
N PRO A 131 -12.68 -4.19 17.57
CA PRO A 131 -12.53 -3.19 16.51
C PRO A 131 -11.12 -3.14 15.88
N PHE A 132 -10.16 -3.87 16.44
CA PHE A 132 -8.76 -3.80 16.06
C PHE A 132 -8.46 -4.81 14.94
N GLY A 133 -7.78 -4.39 13.87
CA GLY A 133 -7.44 -5.29 12.76
C GLY A 133 -8.55 -5.48 11.71
N LEU A 134 -9.77 -4.98 11.96
CA LEU A 134 -10.76 -4.72 10.91
C LEU A 134 -10.51 -3.35 10.29
N TYR A 135 -10.65 -3.26 8.98
CA TYR A 135 -10.49 -2.03 8.22
C TYR A 135 -11.77 -1.71 7.46
N TRP A 136 -12.23 -0.46 7.55
CA TRP A 136 -13.42 -0.01 6.84
C TRP A 136 -13.22 0.04 5.32
N SER A 137 -14.23 -0.41 4.60
CA SER A 137 -14.51 -0.06 3.22
C SER A 137 -15.51 1.09 3.14
N SER A 138 -15.47 1.87 2.05
CA SER A 138 -16.49 2.85 1.68
C SER A 138 -17.75 2.22 1.10
N THR A 139 -17.73 0.90 0.83
CA THR A 139 -18.89 0.12 0.38
C THR A 139 -19.83 -0.13 1.55
N HIS A 140 -21.11 0.19 1.35
CA HIS A 140 -22.15 0.03 2.38
C HIS A 140 -23.50 -0.40 1.80
N ASP A 141 -24.39 -0.87 2.67
CA ASP A 141 -25.78 -1.20 2.33
C ASP A 141 -26.76 -0.17 2.91
N ASP A 142 -28.05 -0.30 2.57
CA ASP A 142 -29.11 0.58 3.06
C ASP A 142 -29.52 0.28 4.51
N ASN A 143 -29.05 -0.84 5.08
CA ASN A 143 -29.41 -1.32 6.42
C ASN A 143 -28.44 -0.85 7.52
N HIS A 144 -27.65 0.19 7.25
CA HIS A 144 -26.63 0.74 8.17
C HIS A 144 -25.47 -0.22 8.45
N TYR A 145 -25.14 -1.10 7.50
CA TYR A 145 -23.93 -1.90 7.52
C TYR A 145 -22.93 -1.41 6.47
N ALA A 146 -21.66 -1.50 6.80
CA ALA A 146 -20.57 -1.24 5.89
C ALA A 146 -19.65 -2.44 5.82
N SER A 147 -19.06 -2.65 4.65
CA SER A 147 -18.09 -3.71 4.44
C SER A 147 -16.80 -3.39 5.19
N ASP A 148 -16.20 -4.43 5.75
CA ASP A 148 -14.87 -4.39 6.34
C ASP A 148 -14.07 -5.64 5.99
N GLN A 149 -12.76 -5.56 6.23
CA GLN A 149 -11.87 -6.69 6.06
C GLN A 149 -10.87 -6.78 7.21
N ARG A 150 -10.67 -7.99 7.72
CA ARG A 150 -9.68 -8.31 8.73
C ARG A 150 -8.32 -8.56 8.10
N PHE A 151 -7.28 -7.90 8.60
CA PHE A 151 -5.95 -8.01 8.01
C PHE A 151 -5.10 -9.15 8.57
N SER A 152 -5.56 -9.84 9.63
CA SER A 152 -4.90 -11.05 10.15
C SER A 152 -5.05 -12.26 9.21
N ASP A 153 -6.22 -12.42 8.60
CA ASP A 153 -6.62 -13.62 7.84
C ASP A 153 -7.32 -13.31 6.51
N GLY A 154 -7.72 -12.06 6.28
CA GLY A 154 -8.38 -11.61 5.06
C GLY A 154 -9.89 -11.79 5.08
N ASP A 155 -10.46 -12.23 6.21
CA ASP A 155 -11.89 -12.41 6.38
C ASP A 155 -12.64 -11.10 6.13
N ARG A 156 -13.76 -11.18 5.39
CA ARG A 156 -14.57 -10.01 5.03
C ARG A 156 -15.94 -10.13 5.64
N ASP A 157 -16.43 -9.05 6.21
CA ASP A 157 -17.73 -9.01 6.89
C ASP A 157 -18.45 -7.69 6.62
N TRP A 158 -19.67 -7.60 7.14
CA TRP A 158 -20.50 -6.41 7.18
C TRP A 158 -20.72 -6.01 8.63
N SER A 159 -19.94 -5.06 9.13
CA SER A 159 -20.14 -4.49 10.47
C SER A 159 -21.13 -3.34 10.45
N ARG A 160 -21.76 -3.07 11.61
CA ARG A 160 -22.66 -1.92 11.73
C ARG A 160 -21.85 -0.65 11.60
N MET A 161 -22.36 0.34 10.87
CA MET A 161 -21.70 1.64 10.72
C MET A 161 -21.46 2.37 12.07
N GLY A 162 -22.16 1.94 13.13
CA GLY A 162 -21.99 2.43 14.49
C GLY A 162 -20.84 1.78 15.28
N ASP A 163 -20.27 0.69 14.77
CA ASP A 163 -19.11 0.00 15.35
C ASP A 163 -17.81 0.76 15.00
N TYR A 164 -16.71 0.36 15.65
CA TYR A 164 -15.41 0.94 15.41
C TYR A 164 -14.56 0.00 14.57
N ALA A 165 -13.82 0.54 13.60
CA ALA A 165 -12.78 -0.18 12.89
C ALA A 165 -11.63 0.77 12.53
N SER A 166 -10.49 0.20 12.15
CA SER A 166 -9.35 0.93 11.63
C SER A 166 -9.64 1.55 10.26
N VAL A 167 -8.90 2.60 9.91
CA VAL A 167 -9.01 3.26 8.62
C VAL A 167 -7.63 3.43 8.03
N ARG A 168 -7.47 3.01 6.78
CA ARG A 168 -6.28 3.26 5.99
C ARG A 168 -6.68 3.92 4.67
N LEU A 169 -6.37 5.20 4.55
CA LEU A 169 -6.83 6.00 3.42
C LEU A 169 -6.01 5.75 2.16
N VAL A 170 -6.70 5.81 1.02
CA VAL A 170 -6.12 5.69 -0.32
C VAL A 170 -6.33 6.95 -1.13
N ARG A 171 -5.52 7.11 -2.19
CA ARG A 171 -5.69 8.10 -3.27
C ARG A 171 -5.36 7.47 -4.62
N SER A 172 -5.80 8.07 -5.71
CA SER A 172 -5.57 7.61 -7.10
C SER A 172 -5.05 8.75 -7.98
#